data_AF-T5AEY9-F1
#
_entry.id   AF-T5AEY9-F1
#
_cell.length_a   1.000
_cell.length_b   1.000
_cell.length_c   1.000
_cell.angle_alpha   90.00
_cell.angle_beta   90.00
_cell.angle_gamma   90.00
#
_symmetry.space_group_name_H-M   'P 1'
#
loop_
_entity.id
_entity.type
_entity.pdbx_description
1 polymer ?
#
loop_
_entity_poly.entity_id
_entity_poly.type
_entity_poly.pdbx_seq_one_letter_code
_entity_poly.pdbx_strand_id
1 'polypeptide(L)'
;MKRLVTAVVFTSLAKSGFSLVARLPTRVFGRDIDTVNAALNPVMQGLDTLDQAVKSFSGDFGPVQASADQLLVTIRTSKAQIDASDTLSVRDAARLRTPVNNLQTMAQTLVSDLKTRKPDIMNLNACDVTREKIGPITSEATALINSVVTKVPDRVQAATGTFVSRLQVTLSSANTEFNSDNCKNSAGQAPPTAAPPSTIQPGAVPPAAIPPAAIPPAAVPPAAVPPPVGVVAAAKANTARAGAASCATARP
;
A
#
# COMPACT_ATOMS: atom_id res chain seq x y z
N MET A 1 -13.54 -30.91 -17.88
CA MET A 1 -12.45 -30.39 -17.02
C MET A 1 -12.99 -29.21 -16.23
N LYS A 2 -13.38 -29.43 -14.97
CA LYS A 2 -14.02 -28.45 -14.08
C LYS A 2 -12.95 -27.49 -13.55
N ARG A 3 -13.04 -26.20 -13.91
CA ARG A 3 -12.17 -25.15 -13.36
C ARG A 3 -12.76 -24.69 -12.02
N LEU A 4 -12.01 -24.96 -10.94
CA LEU A 4 -12.24 -24.38 -9.63
C LEU A 4 -11.94 -22.88 -9.73
N VAL A 5 -12.96 -22.05 -9.62
CA VAL A 5 -12.83 -20.60 -9.45
C VAL A 5 -12.56 -20.36 -7.97
N THR A 6 -11.29 -20.17 -7.61
CA THR A 6 -10.90 -19.76 -6.26
C THR A 6 -11.33 -18.31 -6.06
N ALA A 7 -12.44 -18.12 -5.35
CA ALA A 7 -12.90 -16.82 -4.89
C ALA A 7 -11.88 -16.26 -3.89
N VAL A 8 -11.15 -15.22 -4.29
CA VAL A 8 -10.42 -14.37 -3.35
C VAL A 8 -11.47 -13.56 -2.60
N VAL A 9 -11.80 -14.04 -1.40
CA VAL A 9 -12.66 -13.33 -0.46
C VAL A 9 -11.90 -12.08 0.01
N PHE A 10 -12.25 -10.93 -0.57
CA PHE A 10 -11.92 -9.62 -0.03
C PHE A 10 -12.63 -9.48 1.31
N THR A 11 -11.92 -9.76 2.41
CA THR A 11 -12.40 -9.45 3.75
C THR A 11 -12.48 -7.94 3.90
N SER A 12 -13.72 -7.45 4.02
CA SER A 12 -14.07 -6.08 4.40
C SER A 12 -13.25 -5.63 5.61
N LEU A 13 -12.40 -4.61 5.42
CA LEU A 13 -11.83 -3.87 6.55
C LEU A 13 -12.96 -3.05 7.18
N ALA A 14 -13.30 -3.41 8.41
CA ALA A 14 -14.27 -2.71 9.24
C ALA A 14 -13.90 -1.22 9.35
N LYS A 15 -14.89 -0.36 9.07
CA LYS A 15 -14.86 1.07 9.38
C LYS A 15 -14.85 1.25 10.89
N SER A 16 -13.67 1.26 11.50
CA SER A 16 -13.50 1.70 12.88
C SER A 16 -13.71 3.21 12.93
N GLY A 17 -14.84 3.64 13.50
CA GLY A 17 -15.13 5.04 13.78
C GLY A 17 -14.08 5.63 14.71
N PHE A 18 -13.24 6.50 14.15
CA PHE A 18 -12.34 7.35 14.93
C PHE A 18 -13.16 8.42 15.64
N SER A 19 -13.37 8.27 16.95
CA SER A 19 -13.85 9.37 17.80
C SER A 19 -12.81 10.48 17.84
N LEU A 20 -13.22 11.68 17.44
CA LEU A 20 -12.40 12.89 17.46
C LEU A 20 -12.29 13.39 18.92
N VAL A 21 -11.38 12.81 19.70
CA VAL A 21 -10.96 13.42 20.97
C VAL A 21 -9.92 14.49 20.62
N ALA A 22 -10.26 15.75 20.84
CA ALA A 22 -9.33 16.88 20.74
C ALA A 22 -8.23 16.73 21.80
N ARG A 23 -7.18 15.98 21.47
CA ARG A 23 -5.94 15.92 22.22
C ARG A 23 -5.08 17.12 21.83
N LEU A 24 -4.77 17.96 22.81
CA LEU A 24 -3.69 18.94 22.73
C LEU A 24 -2.39 18.22 22.28
N PRO A 25 -1.58 18.79 21.38
CA PRO A 25 -0.39 18.14 20.85
C PRO A 25 0.70 18.05 21.93
N THR A 26 0.67 16.99 22.73
CA THR A 26 1.86 16.56 23.48
C THR A 26 2.84 15.99 22.46
N ARG A 27 3.90 16.74 22.16
CA ARG A 27 5.02 16.31 21.30
C ARG A 27 5.68 15.09 21.91
N VAL A 28 5.28 13.91 21.43
CA VAL A 28 5.94 12.65 21.77
C VAL A 28 6.73 12.26 20.53
N PHE A 29 7.98 12.71 20.44
CA PHE A 29 8.87 12.47 19.29
C PHE A 29 9.00 10.97 18.91
N GLY A 30 8.83 10.06 19.87
CA GLY A 30 8.80 8.62 19.60
C GLY A 30 7.56 8.13 18.85
N ARG A 31 6.44 8.88 18.88
CA ARG A 31 5.18 8.51 18.22
C ARG A 31 5.15 8.86 16.74
N ASP A 32 5.90 9.89 16.33
CA ASP A 32 5.88 10.37 14.95
C ASP A 32 6.59 9.40 13.99
N ILE A 33 7.72 8.82 14.40
CA ILE A 33 8.40 7.79 13.57
C ILE A 33 7.56 6.52 13.41
N ASP A 34 6.84 6.12 14.46
CA ASP A 34 5.91 5.00 14.39
C ASP A 34 4.74 5.32 13.46
N THR A 35 4.26 6.57 13.47
CA THR A 35 3.20 7.04 12.56
C THR A 35 3.67 7.03 11.11
N VAL A 36 4.88 7.53 10.83
CA VAL A 36 5.47 7.50 9.47
C VAL A 36 5.69 6.06 9.01
N ASN A 37 6.22 5.17 9.86
CA ASN A 37 6.40 3.76 9.49
C ASN A 37 5.05 3.05 9.27
N ALA A 38 4.06 3.31 10.11
CA ALA A 38 2.71 2.77 9.95
C ALA A 38 2.04 3.26 8.66
N ALA A 39 2.36 4.48 8.21
CA ALA A 39 1.90 5.00 6.92
C ALA A 39 2.66 4.38 5.72
N LEU A 40 3.96 4.13 5.83
CA LEU A 40 4.74 3.56 4.71
C LEU A 40 4.50 2.06 4.50
N ASN A 41 4.18 1.30 5.55
CA ASN A 41 3.96 -0.14 5.47
C ASN A 41 2.85 -0.54 4.47
N PRO A 42 1.65 0.08 4.50
CA PRO A 42 0.62 -0.16 3.50
C PRO A 42 1.08 0.11 2.06
N VAL A 43 1.91 1.13 1.83
CA VAL A 43 2.41 1.44 0.47
C VAL A 43 3.32 0.31 -0.03
N MET A 44 4.21 -0.20 0.83
CA MET A 44 5.04 -1.37 0.50
C MET A 44 4.17 -2.59 0.18
N GLN A 45 3.15 -2.89 1.00
CA GLN A 45 2.22 -4.00 0.74
C GLN A 45 1.43 -3.82 -0.55
N GLY A 46 1.00 -2.60 -0.86
CA GLY A 46 0.31 -2.28 -2.11
C GLY A 46 1.20 -2.47 -3.33
N LEU A 47 2.49 -2.11 -3.24
CA LEU A 47 3.46 -2.37 -4.30
C LEU A 47 3.69 -3.86 -4.51
N ASP A 48 3.83 -4.65 -3.43
CA ASP A 48 3.97 -6.11 -3.51
C ASP A 48 2.73 -6.75 -4.14
N THR A 49 1.54 -6.31 -3.73
CA THR A 49 0.27 -6.80 -4.29
C THR A 49 0.15 -6.50 -5.79
N LEU A 50 0.49 -5.27 -6.19
CA LEU A 50 0.51 -4.87 -7.59
C LEU A 50 1.54 -5.67 -8.38
N ASP A 51 2.75 -5.86 -7.85
CA ASP A 51 3.82 -6.66 -8.46
C ASP A 51 3.38 -8.12 -8.67
N GLN A 52 2.76 -8.73 -7.67
CA GLN A 52 2.22 -10.08 -7.79
C GLN A 52 1.09 -10.16 -8.82
N ALA A 53 0.21 -9.15 -8.90
CA ALA A 53 -0.81 -9.07 -9.94
C ALA A 53 -0.17 -8.99 -11.34
N VAL A 54 0.88 -8.18 -11.50
CA VAL A 54 1.65 -8.09 -12.75
C VAL A 54 2.32 -9.42 -13.11
N LYS A 55 2.88 -10.13 -12.14
CA LYS A 55 3.50 -11.45 -12.37
C LYS A 55 2.49 -12.52 -12.75
N SER A 56 1.31 -12.49 -12.14
CA SER A 56 0.33 -13.58 -12.24
C SER A 56 -0.74 -13.37 -13.30
N PHE A 57 -0.96 -12.15 -13.81
CA PHE A 57 -2.04 -11.94 -14.77
C PHE A 57 -1.83 -12.77 -16.05
N SER A 58 -2.93 -13.25 -16.61
CA SER A 58 -2.94 -13.96 -17.88
C SER A 58 -4.35 -13.86 -18.46
N GLY A 59 -4.50 -13.20 -19.61
CA GLY A 59 -5.80 -13.03 -20.26
C GLY A 59 -6.73 -11.97 -19.64
N ASP A 60 -6.49 -11.54 -18.40
CA ASP A 60 -7.29 -10.53 -17.69
C ASP A 60 -6.38 -9.51 -17.00
N PHE A 61 -6.50 -8.24 -17.37
CA PHE A 61 -5.75 -7.13 -16.79
C PHE A 61 -6.48 -6.48 -15.60
N GLY A 62 -7.73 -6.83 -15.34
CA GLY A 62 -8.56 -6.28 -14.27
C GLY A 62 -7.90 -6.33 -12.88
N PRO A 63 -7.27 -7.45 -12.46
CA PRO A 63 -6.58 -7.53 -11.17
C PRO A 63 -5.39 -6.56 -11.03
N VAL A 64 -4.66 -6.32 -12.13
CA VAL A 64 -3.55 -5.35 -12.15
C VAL A 64 -4.10 -3.94 -11.98
N GLN A 65 -5.15 -3.60 -12.72
CA GLN A 65 -5.81 -2.30 -12.61
C GLN A 65 -6.37 -2.04 -11.20
N ALA A 66 -7.09 -3.01 -10.62
CA ALA A 66 -7.66 -2.89 -9.28
C ALA A 66 -6.58 -2.70 -8.21
N SER A 67 -5.46 -3.42 -8.34
CA SER A 67 -4.31 -3.28 -7.42
C SER A 67 -3.64 -1.90 -7.57
N ALA A 68 -3.55 -1.37 -8.79
CA ALA A 68 -3.02 -0.04 -9.06
C ALA A 68 -3.91 1.07 -8.46
N ASP A 69 -5.24 0.95 -8.61
CA ASP A 69 -6.21 1.89 -8.02
C ASP A 69 -6.15 1.86 -6.48
N GLN A 70 -6.02 0.66 -5.89
CA GLN A 70 -5.89 0.52 -4.44
C GLN A 70 -4.55 1.08 -3.92
N LEU A 71 -3.46 0.89 -4.67
CA LEU A 71 -2.17 1.48 -4.35
C LEU A 71 -2.26 3.01 -4.36
N LEU A 72 -2.95 3.61 -5.33
CA LEU A 72 -3.16 5.06 -5.41
C LEU A 72 -3.87 5.60 -4.15
N VAL A 73 -4.95 4.95 -3.72
CA VAL A 73 -5.68 5.29 -2.49
C VAL A 73 -4.76 5.17 -1.27
N THR A 74 -3.95 4.11 -1.23
CA THR A 74 -3.01 3.85 -0.13
C THR A 74 -1.93 4.92 -0.05
N ILE A 75 -1.33 5.31 -1.18
CA ILE A 75 -0.32 6.37 -1.25
C ILE A 75 -0.89 7.70 -0.73
N ARG A 76 -2.10 8.09 -1.18
CA ARG A 76 -2.76 9.32 -0.73
C ARG A 76 -3.04 9.32 0.77
N THR A 77 -3.55 8.20 1.28
CA THR A 77 -3.85 8.05 2.72
C THR A 77 -2.57 8.13 3.54
N SER A 78 -1.51 7.45 3.10
CA SER A 78 -0.20 7.44 3.76
C SER A 78 0.43 8.83 3.75
N LYS A 79 0.31 9.54 2.62
CA LYS A 79 0.76 10.92 2.51
C LYS A 79 0.06 11.81 3.52
N ALA A 80 -1.26 11.75 3.62
CA ALA A 80 -2.03 12.55 4.57
C ALA A 80 -1.61 12.29 6.03
N GLN A 81 -1.32 11.03 6.38
CA GLN A 81 -0.81 10.68 7.72
C GLN A 81 0.58 11.26 8.00
N ILE A 82 1.48 11.19 7.02
CA ILE A 82 2.83 11.74 7.14
C ILE A 82 2.78 13.26 7.20
N ASP A 83 1.98 13.91 6.36
CA ASP A 83 1.77 15.35 6.37
C ASP A 83 1.30 15.85 7.74
N ALA A 84 0.44 15.08 8.41
CA ALA A 84 -0.07 15.38 9.74
C ALA A 84 0.91 15.08 10.89
N SER A 85 2.02 14.38 10.62
CA SER A 85 3.06 14.07 11.61
C SER A 85 4.01 15.25 11.83
N ASP A 86 4.65 15.32 12.99
CA ASP A 86 5.70 16.32 13.24
C ASP A 86 7.00 16.00 12.48
N THR A 87 7.94 16.97 12.45
CA THR A 87 9.30 16.73 11.96
C THR A 87 10.02 15.70 12.82
N LEU A 88 10.70 14.76 12.17
CA LEU A 88 11.44 13.67 12.79
C LEU A 88 12.75 14.16 13.40
N SER A 89 13.20 13.49 14.45
CA SER A 89 14.56 13.70 14.93
C SER A 89 15.58 13.10 13.94
N VAL A 90 16.84 13.54 13.97
CA VAL A 90 17.92 12.95 13.14
C VAL A 90 18.06 11.44 13.40
N ARG A 91 17.86 11.01 14.66
CA ARG A 91 17.91 9.60 15.04
C ARG A 91 16.77 8.80 14.42
N ASP A 92 15.58 9.37 14.35
CA ASP A 92 14.39 8.73 13.78
C ASP A 92 14.43 8.72 12.25
N ALA A 93 14.88 9.82 11.63
CA ALA A 93 15.12 9.88 10.20
C ALA A 93 16.12 8.81 9.73
N ALA A 94 17.13 8.50 10.54
CA ALA A 94 18.07 7.41 10.22
C ALA A 94 17.39 6.03 10.17
N ARG A 95 16.31 5.81 10.93
CA ARG A 95 15.54 4.56 10.94
C ARG A 95 14.68 4.37 9.70
N LEU A 96 14.36 5.45 8.98
CA LEU A 96 13.61 5.38 7.71
C LEU A 96 14.43 4.81 6.56
N ARG A 97 15.76 4.74 6.66
CA ARG A 97 16.62 4.29 5.55
C ARG A 97 16.22 2.90 5.02
N THR A 98 15.97 1.94 5.92
CA THR A 98 15.60 0.57 5.53
C THR A 98 14.25 0.51 4.80
N PRO A 99 13.13 1.00 5.36
CA PRO A 99 11.84 0.95 4.65
C PRO A 99 11.86 1.75 3.35
N VAL A 100 12.57 2.88 3.31
CA VAL A 100 12.71 3.71 2.10
C VAL A 100 13.53 2.98 1.02
N ASN A 101 14.64 2.32 1.38
CA ASN A 101 15.40 1.48 0.44
C ASN A 101 14.57 0.30 -0.09
N ASN A 102 13.81 -0.37 0.79
CA ASN A 102 12.92 -1.45 0.39
C ASN A 102 11.87 -0.97 -0.63
N LEU A 103 11.26 0.19 -0.38
CA LEU A 103 10.32 0.81 -1.31
C LEU A 103 10.95 1.02 -2.70
N GLN A 104 12.19 1.51 -2.76
CA GLN A 104 12.91 1.69 -4.01
C GLN A 104 13.16 0.35 -4.72
N THR A 105 13.60 -0.68 -4.00
CA THR A 105 13.78 -2.02 -4.58
C THR A 105 12.47 -2.56 -5.14
N MET A 106 11.37 -2.44 -4.40
CA MET A 106 10.05 -2.90 -4.85
C MET A 106 9.56 -2.14 -6.08
N ALA A 107 9.76 -0.82 -6.13
CA ALA A 107 9.43 -0.04 -7.32
C ALA A 107 10.28 -0.46 -8.53
N GLN A 108 11.57 -0.74 -8.35
CA GLN A 108 12.44 -1.22 -9.42
C GLN A 108 12.02 -2.59 -9.93
N THR A 109 11.70 -3.52 -9.03
CA THR A 109 11.17 -4.84 -9.35
C THR A 109 9.87 -4.73 -10.14
N LEU A 110 8.89 -3.98 -9.63
CA LEU A 110 7.61 -3.77 -10.32
C LEU A 110 7.80 -3.22 -11.74
N VAL A 111 8.67 -2.22 -11.92
CA VAL A 111 8.95 -1.67 -13.25
C VAL A 111 9.63 -2.70 -14.16
N SER A 112 10.56 -3.51 -13.64
CA SER A 112 11.20 -4.59 -14.38
C SER A 112 10.19 -5.67 -14.81
N ASP A 113 9.28 -6.03 -13.92
CA ASP A 113 8.26 -7.05 -14.17
C ASP A 113 7.21 -6.53 -15.15
N LEU A 114 6.78 -5.27 -15.02
CA LEU A 114 5.94 -4.60 -16.02
C LEU A 114 6.61 -4.62 -17.41
N LYS A 115 7.89 -4.26 -17.52
CA LYS A 115 8.63 -4.32 -18.80
C LYS A 115 8.62 -5.72 -19.40
N THR A 116 8.85 -6.74 -18.57
CA THR A 116 8.81 -8.14 -19.00
C THR A 116 7.43 -8.54 -19.52
N ARG A 117 6.36 -8.07 -18.87
CA ARG A 117 4.97 -8.33 -19.23
C ARG A 117 4.41 -7.40 -20.32
N LYS A 118 5.19 -6.42 -20.79
CA LYS A 118 4.77 -5.46 -21.82
C LYS A 118 4.17 -6.12 -23.07
N PRO A 119 4.72 -7.21 -23.63
CA PRO A 119 4.12 -7.89 -24.78
C PRO A 119 2.70 -8.41 -24.49
N ASP A 120 2.45 -8.93 -23.29
CA ASP A 120 1.13 -9.41 -22.89
C ASP A 120 0.15 -8.25 -22.73
N ILE A 121 0.60 -7.13 -22.14
CA ILE A 121 -0.19 -5.90 -21.99
C ILE A 121 -0.62 -5.38 -23.36
N MET A 122 0.29 -5.37 -24.35
CA MET A 122 -0.01 -4.97 -25.73
C MET A 122 -1.03 -5.91 -26.38
N ASN A 123 -0.85 -7.22 -26.22
CA ASN A 123 -1.75 -8.24 -26.76
C ASN A 123 -3.16 -8.18 -26.14
N LEU A 124 -3.27 -7.73 -24.89
CA LEU A 124 -4.54 -7.50 -24.20
C LEU A 124 -5.15 -6.11 -24.44
N ASN A 125 -4.53 -5.29 -25.29
CA ASN A 125 -4.96 -3.90 -25.55
C ASN A 125 -5.05 -3.05 -24.27
N ALA A 126 -4.16 -3.31 -23.31
CA ALA A 126 -4.15 -2.67 -22.01
C ALA A 126 -3.08 -1.57 -21.87
N CYS A 127 -2.41 -1.14 -22.95
CA CYS A 127 -1.38 -0.09 -22.89
C CYS A 127 -1.96 1.25 -22.44
N ASP A 128 -3.15 1.61 -22.93
CA ASP A 128 -3.80 2.89 -22.59
C ASP A 128 -4.20 2.92 -21.11
N VAL A 129 -4.82 1.85 -20.62
CA VAL A 129 -5.17 1.70 -19.19
C VAL A 129 -3.90 1.71 -18.32
N THR A 130 -2.85 1.00 -18.74
CA THR A 130 -1.57 0.98 -18.02
C THR A 130 -0.99 2.39 -17.90
N ARG A 131 -0.99 3.16 -19.00
CA ARG A 131 -0.52 4.55 -19.03
C ARG A 131 -1.37 5.46 -18.15
N GLU A 132 -2.68 5.29 -18.17
CA GLU A 132 -3.63 6.02 -17.32
C GLU A 132 -3.32 5.85 -15.83
N LYS A 133 -2.85 4.66 -15.41
CA LYS A 133 -2.51 4.39 -14.01
C LYS A 133 -1.09 4.82 -13.62
N ILE A 134 -0.10 4.68 -14.51
CA ILE A 134 1.31 5.00 -14.19
C ILE A 134 1.49 6.49 -13.87
N GLY A 135 0.82 7.39 -14.58
CA GLY A 135 0.93 8.84 -14.37
C GLY A 135 0.54 9.28 -12.95
N PRO A 136 -0.69 9.00 -12.50
CA PRO A 136 -1.14 9.28 -11.14
C PRO A 136 -0.28 8.60 -10.07
N ILE A 137 0.09 7.32 -10.24
CA ILE A 137 0.96 6.63 -9.28
C ILE A 137 2.31 7.35 -9.16
N THR A 138 2.90 7.76 -10.28
CA THR A 138 4.18 8.49 -10.30
C THR A 138 4.07 9.83 -9.57
N SER A 139 3.01 10.59 -9.86
CA SER A 139 2.76 11.89 -9.26
C SER A 139 2.54 11.78 -7.75
N GLU A 140 1.65 10.89 -7.31
CA GLU A 140 1.31 10.68 -5.90
C GLU A 140 2.48 10.09 -5.11
N ALA A 141 3.24 9.15 -5.68
CA ALA A 141 4.46 8.63 -5.07
C ALA A 141 5.51 9.73 -4.89
N THR A 142 5.68 10.61 -5.89
CA THR A 142 6.58 11.78 -5.77
C THR A 142 6.13 12.72 -4.66
N ALA A 143 4.83 12.98 -4.56
CA ALA A 143 4.27 13.81 -3.50
C ALA A 143 4.45 13.19 -2.10
N LEU A 144 4.31 11.87 -1.97
CA LEU A 144 4.58 11.11 -0.75
C LEU A 144 6.06 11.21 -0.35
N ILE A 145 6.99 11.00 -1.29
CA ILE A 145 8.43 11.09 -1.03
C ILE A 145 8.79 12.51 -0.57
N ASN A 146 8.27 13.54 -1.24
CA ASN A 146 8.49 14.93 -0.85
C ASN A 146 7.96 15.19 0.55
N SER A 147 6.77 14.68 0.88
CA SER A 147 6.23 14.75 2.25
C SER A 147 7.20 14.15 3.27
N VAL A 148 7.72 12.94 3.03
CA VAL A 148 8.73 12.31 3.91
C VAL A 148 9.98 13.19 4.04
N VAL A 149 10.49 13.75 2.94
CA VAL A 149 11.65 14.66 2.95
C VAL A 149 11.38 15.90 3.80
N THR A 150 10.18 16.50 3.74
CA THR A 150 9.82 17.64 4.60
C THR A 150 9.75 17.29 6.08
N LYS A 151 9.61 16.01 6.44
CA LYS A 151 9.66 15.54 7.82
C LYS A 151 11.08 15.20 8.28
N VAL A 152 12.07 15.17 7.39
CA VAL A 152 13.48 14.93 7.71
C VAL A 152 14.20 16.27 7.96
N PRO A 153 15.00 16.41 9.04
CA PRO A 153 15.78 17.62 9.30
C PRO A 153 16.75 17.97 8.17
N ASP A 154 17.00 19.27 7.94
CA ASP A 154 17.85 19.76 6.84
C ASP A 154 19.23 19.11 6.78
N ARG A 155 19.83 18.83 7.94
CA ARG A 155 21.15 18.18 8.04
C ARG A 155 21.21 16.78 7.39
N VAL A 156 20.05 16.12 7.21
CA VAL A 156 19.94 14.80 6.58
C VAL A 156 19.28 14.85 5.19
N GLN A 157 18.72 15.99 4.78
CA GLN A 157 18.06 16.12 3.47
C GLN A 157 19.02 15.90 2.30
N ALA A 158 20.29 16.32 2.41
CA ALA A 158 21.30 16.07 1.38
C ALA A 158 21.47 14.58 1.07
N ALA A 159 21.37 13.70 2.09
CA ALA A 159 21.43 12.26 1.90
C ALA A 159 20.14 11.67 1.30
N THR A 160 19.01 12.35 1.44
CA THR A 160 17.73 11.95 0.81
C THR A 160 17.67 12.29 -0.67
N GLY A 161 18.40 13.32 -1.12
CA GLY A 161 18.38 13.77 -2.52
C GLY A 161 18.70 12.65 -3.51
N THR A 162 19.76 11.87 -3.26
CA THR A 162 20.13 10.73 -4.14
C THR A 162 19.02 9.67 -4.21
N PHE A 163 18.34 9.41 -3.09
CA PHE A 163 17.23 8.46 -3.06
C PHE A 163 16.06 8.96 -3.91
N VAL A 164 15.64 10.21 -3.70
CA VAL A 164 14.56 10.84 -4.48
C VAL A 164 14.88 10.80 -5.97
N SER A 165 16.11 11.15 -6.35
CA SER A 165 16.53 11.10 -7.75
C SER A 165 16.46 9.70 -8.35
N ARG A 166 16.93 8.66 -7.64
CA ARG A 166 16.85 7.28 -8.16
C ARG A 166 15.41 6.81 -8.32
N LEU A 167 14.55 7.13 -7.36
CA LEU A 167 13.14 6.75 -7.43
C LEU A 167 12.41 7.50 -8.55
N GLN A 168 12.70 8.80 -8.73
CA GLN A 168 12.20 9.58 -9.88
C GLN A 168 12.66 8.99 -11.21
N VAL A 169 13.92 8.55 -11.33
CA VAL A 169 14.41 7.87 -12.54
C VAL A 169 13.66 6.56 -12.77
N THR A 170 13.44 5.74 -11.73
CA THR A 170 12.66 4.50 -11.84
C THR A 170 11.23 4.77 -12.29
N LEU A 171 10.52 5.72 -11.66
CA LEU A 171 9.15 6.08 -12.04
C LEU A 171 9.07 6.69 -13.45
N SER A 172 10.03 7.54 -13.82
CA SER A 172 10.14 8.09 -15.18
C SER A 172 10.38 7.00 -16.22
N SER A 173 11.21 5.99 -15.89
CA SER A 173 11.45 4.86 -16.79
C SER A 173 10.17 4.07 -17.08
N ALA A 174 9.26 3.93 -16.11
CA ALA A 174 7.96 3.31 -16.33
C ALA A 174 7.09 4.13 -17.31
N ASN A 175 7.05 5.45 -17.13
CA ASN A 175 6.33 6.34 -18.05
C ASN A 175 6.87 6.25 -19.48
N THR A 176 8.20 6.22 -19.64
CA THR A 176 8.85 6.08 -20.94
C THR A 176 8.50 4.75 -21.61
N GLU A 177 8.55 3.64 -20.87
CA GLU A 177 8.30 2.29 -21.42
C GLU A 177 6.84 2.06 -21.83
N PHE A 178 5.91 2.74 -21.16
CA PHE A 178 4.48 2.60 -21.38
C PHE A 178 3.85 3.82 -22.06
N ASN A 179 4.66 4.71 -22.63
CA ASN A 179 4.16 5.83 -23.45
C ASN A 179 3.52 5.33 -24.76
N SER A 180 2.93 6.25 -25.53
CA SER A 180 2.25 5.96 -26.80
C SER A 180 3.14 5.36 -27.88
N ASP A 181 4.45 5.56 -27.78
CA ASP A 181 5.40 5.11 -28.78
C ASP A 181 5.91 3.70 -28.47
N ASN A 182 6.11 3.39 -27.18
CA ASN A 182 6.73 2.15 -26.69
C ASN A 182 5.74 1.06 -26.26
N CYS A 183 4.49 1.42 -25.93
CA CYS A 183 3.41 0.46 -25.66
C CYS A 183 2.20 0.84 -26.50
N LYS A 184 1.93 0.03 -27.53
CA LYS A 184 0.80 0.17 -28.43
C LYS A 184 -0.12 -1.02 -28.29
N ASN A 185 -1.41 -0.75 -28.20
CA ASN A 185 -2.44 -1.78 -28.30
C ASN A 185 -2.33 -2.44 -29.68
N SER A 186 -2.41 -3.77 -29.70
CA SER A 186 -2.35 -4.54 -30.94
C SER A 186 -3.53 -4.15 -31.83
N ALA A 187 -3.25 -3.57 -33.01
CA ALA A 187 -4.24 -3.18 -33.99
C ALA A 187 -4.95 -4.42 -34.55
N GLY A 188 -5.97 -4.90 -33.84
CA GLY A 188 -6.66 -6.15 -34.17
C GLY A 188 -7.87 -6.46 -33.32
N GLN A 189 -8.09 -5.75 -32.22
CA GLN A 189 -9.36 -5.78 -31.50
C GLN A 189 -9.82 -4.34 -31.35
N ALA A 190 -10.90 -4.01 -32.05
CA ALA A 190 -11.65 -2.81 -31.75
C ALA A 190 -11.90 -2.79 -30.22
N PRO A 191 -11.82 -1.62 -29.56
CA PRO A 191 -12.28 -1.51 -28.18
C PRO A 191 -13.67 -2.15 -28.10
N PRO A 192 -14.02 -2.90 -27.04
CA PRO A 192 -15.39 -3.38 -26.87
C PRO A 192 -16.26 -2.16 -27.04
N THR A 193 -17.01 -2.13 -28.14
CA THR A 193 -17.88 -1.03 -28.47
C THR A 193 -18.79 -0.92 -27.28
N ALA A 194 -18.65 0.17 -26.51
CA ALA A 194 -19.52 0.42 -25.38
C ALA A 194 -20.94 0.25 -25.92
N ALA A 195 -21.62 -0.81 -25.48
CA ALA A 195 -23.01 -0.99 -25.86
C ALA A 195 -23.72 0.33 -25.53
N PRO A 196 -24.50 0.89 -26.46
CA PRO A 196 -25.21 2.13 -26.20
C PRO A 196 -25.96 1.99 -24.87
N PRO A 197 -25.97 3.03 -24.02
CA PRO A 197 -26.66 2.96 -22.75
C PRO A 197 -28.10 2.58 -23.04
N SER A 198 -28.52 1.40 -22.59
CA SER A 198 -29.92 1.05 -22.56
C SER A 198 -30.57 2.06 -21.62
N THR A 199 -31.28 3.02 -22.19
CA THR A 199 -32.18 3.91 -21.48
C THR A 199 -33.28 3.05 -20.87
N ILE A 200 -33.03 2.55 -19.65
CA ILE A 200 -34.09 2.02 -18.80
C ILE A 200 -34.95 3.24 -18.46
N GLN A 201 -36.07 3.39 -19.17
CA GLN A 201 -37.17 4.25 -18.76
C GLN A 201 -37.54 3.89 -17.31
N PRO A 202 -37.59 4.85 -16.38
CA PRO A 202 -38.11 4.61 -15.05
C PRO A 202 -39.59 4.24 -15.14
N GLY A 203 -39.88 2.94 -15.06
CA GLY A 203 -41.24 2.46 -14.83
C GLY A 203 -41.68 2.93 -13.44
N ALA A 204 -42.72 3.74 -13.40
CA ALA A 204 -43.35 4.19 -12.16
C ALA A 204 -43.80 2.98 -11.34
N VAL A 205 -43.08 2.69 -10.25
CA VAL A 205 -43.50 1.69 -9.26
C VAL A 205 -44.55 2.37 -8.37
N PRO A 206 -45.79 1.86 -8.28
CA PRO A 206 -46.77 2.38 -7.35
C PRO A 206 -46.30 2.16 -5.89
N PRO A 207 -46.56 3.11 -4.97
CA PRO A 207 -46.15 2.98 -3.58
C PRO A 207 -46.95 1.87 -2.89
N ALA A 208 -46.31 0.73 -2.65
CA ALA A 208 -46.82 -0.28 -1.74
C ALA A 208 -46.61 0.19 -0.29
N ALA A 209 -47.71 0.43 0.41
CA ALA A 209 -47.72 0.75 1.83
C ALA A 209 -47.21 -0.47 2.63
N ILE A 210 -46.09 -0.28 3.33
CA ILE A 210 -45.55 -1.27 4.27
C ILE A 210 -46.17 -0.97 5.65
N PRO A 211 -46.94 -1.89 6.26
CA PRO A 211 -47.43 -1.72 7.62
C PRO A 211 -46.27 -1.78 8.63
N PRO A 212 -46.32 -1.04 9.76
CA PRO A 212 -45.27 -1.07 10.77
C PRO A 212 -45.25 -2.42 11.48
N ALA A 213 -44.17 -3.19 11.30
CA ALA A 213 -43.90 -4.36 12.12
C ALA A 213 -43.32 -3.91 13.47
N ALA A 214 -44.02 -4.21 14.56
CA ALA A 214 -43.54 -4.01 15.91
C ALA A 214 -42.34 -4.93 16.17
N ILE A 215 -41.20 -4.35 16.53
CA ILE A 215 -39.99 -5.08 16.93
C ILE A 215 -40.13 -5.39 18.44
N PRO A 216 -40.18 -6.65 18.86
CA PRO A 216 -40.12 -7.00 20.28
C PRO A 216 -38.71 -6.73 20.83
N PRO A 217 -38.57 -6.25 22.09
CA PRO A 217 -37.27 -6.02 22.71
C PRO A 217 -36.56 -7.36 22.95
N ALA A 218 -35.38 -7.52 22.36
CA ALA A 218 -34.49 -8.64 22.60
C ALA A 218 -33.90 -8.52 24.02
N ALA A 219 -34.20 -9.50 24.87
CA ALA A 219 -33.58 -9.66 26.17
C ALA A 219 -32.09 -9.99 26.00
N VAL A 220 -31.23 -9.14 26.55
CA VAL A 220 -29.78 -9.34 26.57
C VAL A 220 -29.44 -10.30 27.73
N PRO A 221 -28.85 -11.48 27.49
CA PRO A 221 -28.36 -12.33 28.57
C PRO A 221 -27.15 -11.69 29.26
N PRO A 222 -27.00 -11.82 30.60
CA PRO A 222 -25.84 -11.31 31.30
C PRO A 222 -24.56 -12.07 30.90
N ALA A 223 -23.53 -11.32 30.54
CA ALA A 223 -22.21 -11.85 30.22
C ALA A 223 -21.56 -12.44 31.48
N ALA A 224 -21.18 -13.70 31.41
CA ALA A 224 -20.38 -14.38 32.42
C ALA A 224 -18.98 -13.74 32.48
N VAL A 225 -18.61 -13.28 33.68
CA VAL A 225 -17.28 -12.76 34.01
C VAL A 225 -16.30 -13.94 34.04
N PRO A 226 -15.23 -13.97 33.23
CA PRO A 226 -14.18 -14.97 33.37
C PRO A 226 -13.34 -14.70 34.64
N PRO A 227 -12.91 -15.75 35.37
CA PRO A 227 -12.09 -15.60 36.58
C PRO A 227 -10.68 -15.06 36.25
N PRO A 228 -10.04 -14.34 37.19
CA PRO A 228 -8.69 -13.82 37.02
C PRO A 228 -7.67 -14.97 36.94
N VAL A 229 -6.88 -14.97 35.87
CA VAL A 229 -5.79 -15.93 35.67
C VAL A 229 -4.65 -15.58 36.62
N GLY A 230 -4.33 -16.52 37.51
CA GLY A 230 -3.29 -16.39 38.53
C GLY A 230 -1.89 -16.22 37.95
N VAL A 231 -1.13 -15.32 38.57
CA VAL A 231 0.32 -15.17 38.40
C VAL A 231 1.04 -16.37 39.03
N VAL A 232 1.60 -17.25 38.21
CA VAL A 232 2.62 -18.22 38.68
C VAL A 232 4.00 -17.70 38.34
N ALA A 233 4.69 -17.27 39.38
CA ALA A 233 6.13 -17.08 39.41
C ALA A 233 6.83 -18.44 39.24
N ALA A 234 7.80 -18.51 38.34
CA ALA A 234 8.81 -19.56 38.33
C ALA A 234 10.17 -18.98 37.92
N ALA A 235 10.94 -18.61 38.93
CA ALA A 235 12.37 -18.44 38.84
C ALA A 235 13.05 -19.80 38.62
N LYS A 236 14.03 -19.84 37.72
CA LYS A 236 15.24 -20.67 37.90
C LYS A 236 16.39 -20.15 37.05
N ALA A 237 17.48 -19.84 37.74
CA ALA A 237 18.80 -19.60 37.22
C ALA A 237 19.37 -20.84 36.51
N ASN A 238 20.23 -20.65 35.51
CA ASN A 238 21.66 -20.97 35.63
C ASN A 238 22.48 -20.77 34.35
N THR A 239 23.60 -20.04 34.53
CA THR A 239 24.98 -20.45 34.18
C THR A 239 25.46 -20.42 32.72
N ALA A 240 26.22 -19.35 32.45
CA ALA A 240 27.57 -19.32 31.87
C ALA A 240 27.96 -20.19 30.67
N ARG A 241 28.52 -19.54 29.65
CA ARG A 241 29.79 -20.00 29.07
C ARG A 241 30.66 -18.82 28.63
N ALA A 242 31.78 -18.69 29.33
CA ALA A 242 32.94 -17.92 28.92
C ALA A 242 33.70 -18.66 27.80
N GLY A 243 34.31 -17.89 26.91
CA GLY A 243 35.29 -18.36 25.93
C GLY A 243 36.03 -17.16 25.34
N ALA A 244 37.26 -16.94 25.79
CA ALA A 244 38.14 -15.85 25.43
C ALA A 244 39.30 -16.32 24.52
N ALA A 245 39.95 -15.34 23.86
CA ALA A 245 41.34 -15.32 23.36
C ALA A 245 41.67 -16.15 22.08
N SER A 246 42.59 -15.78 21.15
CA SER A 246 43.54 -14.66 20.97
C SER A 246 44.26 -14.75 19.60
N CYS A 247 45.16 -13.78 19.33
CA CYS A 247 46.19 -13.60 18.27
C CYS A 247 45.77 -12.77 17.03
N ALA A 248 46.18 -11.51 16.80
CA ALA A 248 47.49 -10.83 16.83
C ALA A 248 48.47 -11.26 15.72
N THR A 249 48.72 -10.38 14.74
CA THR A 249 50.06 -10.05 14.21
C THR A 249 50.02 -8.80 13.31
N ALA A 250 51.11 -8.05 13.36
CA ALA A 250 51.33 -6.74 12.78
C ALA A 250 52.24 -6.78 11.51
N ARG A 251 52.18 -5.68 10.74
CA ARG A 251 53.26 -5.03 9.94
C ARG A 251 53.76 -5.73 8.66
N PRO A 252 54.56 -5.05 7.81
CA PRO A 252 55.17 -3.70 7.91
C PRO A 252 54.41 -2.55 7.24
#